data_AF-A0A316NK76-F1
#
_entry.id   AF-A0A316NK76-F1
#
_cell.length_a   1.000
_cell.length_b   1.000
_cell.length_c   1.000
_cell.angle_alpha   90.00
_cell.angle_beta   90.00
_cell.angle_gamma   90.00
#
_symmetry.space_group_name_H-M   'P 1'
#
loop_
_entity.id
_entity.type
_entity.pdbx_description
1 polymer ?
#
loop_
_entity_poly.entity_id
_entity_poly.type
_entity_poly.pdbx_seq_one_letter_code
_entity_poly.pdbx_strand_id
1 'polypeptide(L)'
;MKAREKHYCKFVGAAIRALREAREKSVRLFAYENDIPQATLSRIERGDNEAQLVTLKKIAEGFGWSLSELFLHIEEKIPKDFKIFDDEHY
;
A
#
# COMPACT_ATOMS: atom_id res chain seq x y z
N MET A 1 10.72 -2.95 12.74
CA MET A 1 10.90 -2.72 11.31
C MET A 1 12.17 -1.89 11.10
N LYS A 2 13.11 -2.41 10.32
CA LYS A 2 14.37 -1.74 9.94
C LYS A 2 14.07 -0.49 9.08
N ALA A 3 15.06 0.39 8.95
CA ALA A 3 14.88 1.65 8.21
C ALA A 3 14.45 1.43 6.74
N ARG A 4 15.07 0.48 6.02
CA ARG A 4 14.71 0.15 4.63
C ARG A 4 13.31 -0.44 4.50
N GLU A 5 12.94 -1.38 5.38
CA GLU A 5 11.57 -1.93 5.45
C GLU A 5 10.52 -0.83 5.66
N LYS A 6 10.80 0.13 6.56
CA LYS A 6 9.92 1.30 6.79
C LYS A 6 9.82 2.19 5.55
N HIS A 7 10.93 2.37 4.85
CA HIS A 7 10.96 3.16 3.62
C HIS A 7 10.12 2.50 2.52
N TYR A 8 10.22 1.18 2.38
CA TYR A 8 9.38 0.41 1.46
C TYR A 8 7.88 0.53 1.79
N CYS A 9 7.51 0.42 3.07
CA CYS A 9 6.12 0.63 3.50
C CYS A 9 5.60 2.02 3.15
N LYS A 10 6.44 3.06 3.23
CA LYS A 10 6.07 4.42 2.80
C LYS A 10 5.82 4.52 1.30
N PHE A 11 6.63 3.88 0.47
CA PHE A 11 6.40 3.85 -0.98
C PHE A 11 5.09 3.14 -1.33
N VAL A 12 4.88 1.94 -0.79
CA VAL A 12 3.65 1.17 -1.00
C VAL A 12 2.42 1.93 -0.50
N GLY A 13 2.50 2.51 0.71
CA GLY A 13 1.43 3.31 1.29
C GLY A 13 1.06 4.53 0.45
N ALA A 14 2.08 5.27 0.00
CA ALA A 14 1.88 6.43 -0.87
C ALA A 14 1.28 6.04 -2.24
N ALA A 15 1.69 4.90 -2.81
CA ALA A 15 1.11 4.38 -4.04
C ALA A 15 -0.37 4.03 -3.87
N ILE A 16 -0.75 3.30 -2.81
CA ILE A 16 -2.15 2.98 -2.49
C ILE A 16 -2.98 4.25 -2.31
N ARG A 17 -2.44 5.23 -1.57
CA ARG A 17 -3.07 6.55 -1.39
C ARG A 17 -3.34 7.23 -2.73
N ALA A 18 -2.35 7.29 -3.61
CA ALA A 18 -2.49 7.91 -4.93
C ALA A 18 -3.54 7.18 -5.79
N LEU A 19 -3.58 5.85 -5.76
CA LEU A 19 -4.59 5.04 -6.47
C LEU A 19 -6.00 5.27 -5.93
N ARG A 20 -6.15 5.50 -4.62
CA ARG A 20 -7.43 5.86 -4.00
C ARG A 20 -7.86 7.28 -4.38
N GLU A 21 -6.95 8.25 -4.27
CA GLU A 21 -7.22 9.65 -4.58
C GLU A 21 -7.56 9.84 -6.07
N ALA A 22 -6.96 9.06 -6.97
CA ALA A 22 -7.33 9.03 -8.39
C ALA A 22 -8.77 8.54 -8.67
N ARG A 23 -9.40 7.87 -7.70
CA ARG A 23 -10.83 7.50 -7.73
C ARG A 23 -11.72 8.48 -6.98
N GLU A 24 -11.18 9.63 -6.57
CA GLU A 24 -11.89 10.69 -5.84
C GLU A 24 -12.49 10.23 -4.49
N LYS A 25 -12.01 9.11 -3.94
CA LYS A 25 -12.50 8.57 -2.67
C LYS A 25 -11.66 9.08 -1.51
N SER A 26 -12.29 9.60 -0.46
CA SER A 26 -11.59 9.87 0.80
C SER A 26 -11.16 8.57 1.48
N VAL A 27 -10.15 8.63 2.36
CA VAL A 27 -9.74 7.47 3.17
C VAL A 27 -10.90 6.90 3.99
N ARG A 28 -11.80 7.77 4.49
CA ARG A 28 -12.98 7.36 5.25
C ARG A 28 -13.95 6.58 4.38
N LEU A 29 -14.27 7.10 3.19
CA LEU A 29 -15.21 6.49 2.27
C LEU A 29 -14.70 5.12 1.78
N PHE A 30 -13.46 5.07 1.29
CA PHE A 30 -12.87 3.84 0.79
C PHE A 30 -12.75 2.76 1.87
N ALA A 31 -12.35 3.15 3.09
CA ALA A 31 -12.25 2.22 4.20
C ALA A 31 -13.62 1.63 4.58
N TYR A 32 -14.65 2.46 4.63
CA TYR A 32 -16.01 2.04 4.95
C TYR A 32 -16.58 1.06 3.92
N GLU A 33 -16.47 1.37 2.62
CA GLU A 33 -17.00 0.53 1.54
C GLU A 33 -16.36 -0.86 1.47
N ASN A 34 -15.13 -1.00 1.99
CA ASN A 34 -14.32 -2.21 1.85
C ASN A 34 -14.08 -2.93 3.19
N ASP A 35 -14.85 -2.58 4.22
CA ASP A 35 -14.73 -3.17 5.56
C ASP A 35 -13.28 -3.14 6.10
N ILE A 36 -12.61 -1.99 5.94
CA ILE A 36 -11.27 -1.75 6.49
C ILE A 36 -11.43 -0.73 7.61
N PRO A 37 -10.87 -0.96 8.82
CA PRO A 37 -10.85 0.09 9.83
C PRO A 37 -10.13 1.33 9.28
N GLN A 38 -10.78 2.49 9.29
CA GLN A 38 -10.23 3.73 8.71
C GLN A 38 -8.81 4.05 9.24
N ALA A 39 -8.59 3.87 10.55
CA ALA A 39 -7.28 4.08 11.16
C ALA A 39 -6.21 3.13 10.62
N THR A 40 -6.59 1.90 10.27
CA THR A 40 -5.68 0.91 9.65
C THR A 40 -5.31 1.35 8.24
N LEU A 41 -6.29 1.69 7.39
CA LEU A 41 -5.99 2.18 6.04
C LEU A 41 -5.13 3.46 6.07
N SER A 42 -5.46 4.41 6.95
CA SER A 42 -4.70 5.65 7.12
C SER A 42 -3.25 5.42 7.57
N ARG A 43 -2.99 4.44 8.45
CA ARG A 43 -1.61 4.08 8.84
C ARG A 43 -0.86 3.38 7.72
N ILE A 44 -1.52 2.51 6.95
CA ILE A 44 -0.93 1.86 5.77
C ILE A 44 -0.54 2.92 4.74
N GLU A 45 -1.43 3.84 4.40
CA GLU A 45 -1.18 4.88 3.39
C GLU A 45 -0.06 5.86 3.78
N ARG A 46 0.23 6.00 5.08
CA ARG A 46 1.35 6.79 5.60
C ARG A 46 2.65 5.98 5.73
N GLY A 47 2.60 4.67 5.53
CA GLY A 47 3.71 3.74 5.77
C GLY A 47 4.05 3.56 7.25
N ASP A 48 3.13 3.89 8.16
CA ASP A 48 3.30 3.69 9.60
C ASP A 48 3.13 2.22 9.99
N ASN A 49 2.28 1.50 9.26
CA ASN A 49 2.02 0.07 9.45
C ASN A 49 2.25 -0.70 8.15
N GLU A 50 2.83 -1.90 8.28
CA GLU A 50 2.83 -2.88 7.20
C GLU A 50 1.43 -3.43 6.96
N ALA A 51 1.01 -3.47 5.70
CA ALA A 51 -0.29 -4.00 5.32
C ALA A 51 -0.28 -5.53 5.42
N GLN A 52 -1.22 -6.09 6.20
CA GLN A 52 -1.40 -7.53 6.30
C GLN A 52 -2.08 -8.07 5.02
N LEU A 53 -1.82 -9.34 4.68
CA LEU A 53 -2.29 -9.98 3.45
C LEU A 53 -3.80 -9.84 3.21
N VAL A 54 -4.62 -10.07 4.24
CA VAL A 54 -6.09 -9.94 4.14
C VAL A 54 -6.51 -8.49 3.91
N THR A 55 -5.81 -7.53 4.52
CA THR A 55 -6.08 -6.10 4.28
C THR A 55 -5.70 -5.70 2.85
N LEU A 56 -4.58 -6.20 2.31
CA LEU A 56 -4.22 -6.01 0.91
C LEU A 56 -5.28 -6.60 -0.02
N LYS A 57 -5.82 -7.78 0.31
CA LYS A 57 -6.90 -8.39 -0.48
C LYS A 57 -8.17 -7.53 -0.47
N LYS A 58 -8.58 -6.99 0.68
CA LYS A 58 -9.69 -6.03 0.78
C LYS A 58 -9.44 -4.75 -0.04
N ILE A 59 -8.22 -4.22 -0.01
CA ILE A 59 -7.85 -3.04 -0.83
C ILE A 59 -7.93 -3.37 -2.32
N ALA A 60 -7.40 -4.52 -2.75
CA ALA A 60 -7.47 -4.96 -4.14
C ALA A 60 -8.93 -5.09 -4.61
N GLU A 61 -9.78 -5.75 -3.83
CA GLU A 61 -11.21 -5.90 -4.16
C GLU A 61 -11.93 -4.55 -4.19
N GLY A 62 -11.59 -3.62 -3.29
CA GLY A 62 -12.13 -2.26 -3.31
C GLY A 62 -11.75 -1.43 -4.53
N PHE A 63 -10.72 -1.87 -5.24
CA PHE A 63 -10.34 -1.33 -6.54
C PHE A 63 -10.89 -2.13 -7.72
N GLY A 64 -11.55 -3.26 -7.47
CA GLY A 64 -12.02 -4.19 -8.50
C GLY A 64 -10.91 -5.06 -9.09
N TRP A 65 -9.84 -5.30 -8.32
CA TRP A 65 -8.61 -5.94 -8.78
C TRP A 65 -8.30 -7.25 -8.05
N SER A 66 -7.55 -8.11 -8.72
CA SER A 66 -6.75 -9.16 -8.10
C SER A 66 -5.59 -8.58 -7.28
N LEU A 67 -4.98 -9.40 -6.41
CA LEU A 67 -3.77 -8.98 -5.70
C LEU A 67 -2.60 -8.69 -6.66
N SER A 68 -2.48 -9.46 -7.75
CA SER A 68 -1.44 -9.25 -8.75
C SER A 68 -1.61 -7.90 -9.47
N GLU A 69 -2.83 -7.51 -9.82
CA GLU A 69 -3.11 -6.21 -10.43
C GLU A 69 -2.87 -5.07 -9.43
N LEU A 70 -3.23 -5.25 -8.16
CA LEU A 70 -2.89 -4.28 -7.11
C LEU A 70 -1.37 -4.05 -7.05
N PHE A 71 -0.56 -5.11 -7.05
CA PHE A 71 0.89 -4.98 -7.01
C PHE A 71 1.46 -4.36 -8.29
N LEU A 72 0.95 -4.72 -9.46
CA LEU A 72 1.33 -4.09 -10.73
C LEU A 72 1.14 -2.57 -10.66
N HIS A 73 -0.02 -2.10 -10.22
CA HIS A 73 -0.31 -0.66 -10.09
C HIS A 73 0.49 0.04 -8.99
N ILE A 74 0.90 -0.68 -7.94
CA ILE A 74 1.80 -0.15 -6.92
C ILE A 74 3.22 -0.01 -7.50
N GLU A 75 3.71 -1.02 -8.21
CA GLU A 75 5.05 -1.02 -8.80
C GLU A 75 5.25 0.09 -9.85
N GLU A 76 4.19 0.47 -10.56
CA GLU A 76 4.19 1.63 -11.46
C GLU A 76 4.46 2.97 -10.74
N LYS A 77 4.28 3.03 -9.41
CA LYS A 77 4.36 4.25 -8.60
C LYS A 77 5.54 4.30 -7.63
N ILE A 78 6.36 3.26 -7.55
CA ILE A 78 7.50 3.19 -6.63
C ILE A 78 8.84 3.16 -7.40
N PRO A 79 9.98 3.49 -6.76
CA PRO A 79 11.28 3.40 -7.41
C PRO A 79 11.63 1.96 -7.81
N LYS A 80 12.02 1.76 -9.07
CA LYS A 80 12.34 0.43 -9.64
C LYS A 80 13.66 -0.17 -9.15
N ASP A 81 14.54 0.69 -8.66
CA ASP A 81 15.88 0.38 -8.17
C ASP A 81 15.92 0.18 -6.65
N PHE A 82 14.78 0.30 -5.94
CA PHE A 82 14.75 0.08 -4.51
C PHE A 82 15.03 -1.40 -4.17
N LYS A 83 16.06 -1.63 -3.35
CA LYS A 83 16.36 -2.94 -2.75
C LYS A 83 16.05 -2.92 -1.26
N ILE A 84 15.47 -3.99 -0.73
CA ILE A 84 15.19 -4.09 0.72
C ILE A 84 16.43 -4.53 1.51
N PHE A 85 17.30 -5.32 0.88
CA PHE A 85 18.61 -5.72 1.39
C PHE A 85 19.68 -4.78 0.82
N ASP A 86 20.70 -4.45 1.62
CA ASP A 86 21.92 -3.82 1.12
C ASP A 86 22.77 -4.88 0.40
N ASP A 87 23.53 -4.46 -0.61
CA ASP A 87 24.43 -5.32 -1.39
C ASP A 87 25.58 -5.94 -0.53
N GLU A 88 25.71 -5.54 0.74
CA GLU A 88 26.72 -6.01 1.70
C GLU A 88 26.40 -7.38 2.34
N HIS A 89 25.34 -8.06 1.90
CA HIS A 89 24.91 -9.35 2.45
C HIS A 89 25.18 -10.57 1.55
N TYR A 90 26.06 -10.42 0.55
CA TYR A 90 26.66 -11.53 -0.20
C TYR A 90 28.18 -11.46 -0.21
#